data_AF-A0A7X7C5W5-F1
#
_entry.id   AF-A0A7X7C5W5-F1
#
_cell.length_a   1.000
_cell.length_b   1.000
_cell.length_c   1.000
_cell.angle_alpha   90.00
_cell.angle_beta   90.00
_cell.angle_gamma   90.00
#
_symmetry.space_group_name_H-M   'P 1'
#
loop_
_entity.id
_entity.type
_entity.pdbx_description
1 polymer ?
#
loop_
_entity_poly.entity_id
_entity_poly.type
_entity_poly.pdbx_seq_one_letter_code
_entity_poly.pdbx_strand_id
1 'polypeptide(L)'
;MHKTALGDHTTSSMILVANKKQKTIWLTGCSTPCLALYKPVYFTDPWPPVYTDSQESLAYWLKREYLVRAIYAGLIDVASYRGKIRLLQEQFVREEKELLAREGSNKEMALFSEKCSRLEEELIDSYQEEIEKVRENPEILPKMWRKYTSSLGKNVFARDLQDRIGK
;
A
#
# COMPACT_ATOMS: atom_id res chain seq x y z
N MET A 1 4.38 -4.10 13.99
CA MET A 1 4.39 -5.53 14.38
C MET A 1 5.81 -6.03 14.34
N HIS A 2 6.39 -6.39 15.49
CA HIS A 2 7.50 -7.33 15.51
C HIS A 2 6.97 -8.68 15.05
N LYS A 3 7.55 -9.28 14.00
CA LYS A 3 7.25 -10.68 13.66
C LYS A 3 7.82 -11.57 14.76
N THR A 4 6.98 -12.39 15.35
CA THR A 4 7.40 -13.70 15.86
C THR A 4 7.70 -14.62 14.67
N ALA A 5 8.41 -15.73 14.92
CA ALA A 5 8.91 -16.68 13.92
C ALA A 5 7.85 -17.27 12.95
N LEU A 6 6.57 -17.00 13.15
CA LEU A 6 5.42 -17.55 12.41
C LEU A 6 4.52 -16.49 11.74
N GLY A 7 4.85 -15.20 11.83
CA GLY A 7 4.03 -14.19 11.14
C GLY A 7 4.26 -14.25 9.63
N ASP A 8 3.21 -14.24 8.82
CA ASP A 8 3.28 -13.96 7.38
C ASP A 8 2.99 -12.48 7.11
N HIS A 9 3.50 -11.98 5.98
CA HIS A 9 3.16 -10.65 5.50
C HIS A 9 1.82 -10.72 4.77
N THR A 10 0.90 -9.80 5.04
CA THR A 10 -0.31 -9.66 4.22
C THR A 10 0.08 -9.19 2.82
N THR A 11 -0.71 -9.45 1.78
CA THR A 11 -0.52 -8.79 0.47
C THR A 11 -1.23 -7.45 0.44
N SER A 12 -2.40 -7.39 1.11
CA SER A 12 -3.24 -6.22 1.32
C SER A 12 -4.13 -6.50 2.54
N SER A 13 -4.66 -5.45 3.17
CA SER A 13 -5.78 -5.54 4.10
C SER A 13 -7.02 -4.94 3.45
N MET A 14 -8.18 -5.51 3.75
CA MET A 14 -9.45 -5.15 3.13
C MET A 14 -10.53 -4.93 4.18
N ILE A 15 -11.28 -3.84 4.05
CA ILE A 15 -12.51 -3.58 4.81
C ILE A 15 -13.65 -3.38 3.82
N LEU A 16 -14.69 -4.21 3.92
CA LEU A 16 -15.92 -4.05 3.15
C LEU A 16 -16.97 -3.31 3.99
N VAL A 17 -17.38 -2.14 3.53
CA VAL A 17 -18.52 -1.41 4.09
C VAL A 17 -19.68 -1.58 3.12
N ALA A 18 -20.69 -2.35 3.54
CA ALA A 18 -21.89 -2.59 2.75
C ALA A 18 -23.08 -1.89 3.41
N ASN A 19 -23.74 -1.00 2.69
CA ASN A 19 -25.03 -0.42 3.07
C ASN A 19 -26.08 -0.77 1.99
N LYS A 20 -27.37 -0.48 2.23
CA LYS A 20 -28.47 -0.94 1.35
C LYS A 20 -28.35 -0.45 -0.10
N LYS A 21 -27.60 0.63 -0.34
CA LYS A 21 -27.50 1.28 -1.65
C LYS A 21 -26.12 1.11 -2.30
N GLN A 22 -25.04 1.06 -1.52
CA GLN A 22 -23.67 1.15 -2.02
C GLN A 22 -22.71 0.25 -1.22
N LYS A 23 -21.60 -0.12 -1.86
CA LYS A 23 -20.54 -0.94 -1.25
C LYS A 23 -19.22 -0.24 -1.48
N THR A 24 -18.49 0.06 -0.41
CA THR A 24 -17.11 0.54 -0.50
C THR A 24 -16.16 -0.56 -0.05
N ILE A 25 -15.14 -0.83 -0.86
CA ILE A 25 -14.05 -1.72 -0.51
C ILE A 25 -12.83 -0.86 -0.20
N TRP A 26 -12.39 -0.85 1.05
CA TRP A 26 -11.20 -0.12 1.46
C TRP A 26 -9.98 -1.04 1.42
N LEU A 27 -8.96 -0.70 0.64
CA LEU A 27 -7.77 -1.53 0.41
C LEU A 27 -6.46 -0.80 0.73
N THR A 28 -5.50 -1.52 1.33
CA THR A 28 -4.16 -0.97 1.61
C THR A 28 -3.18 -1.12 0.44
N GLY A 29 -3.26 -2.21 -0.33
CA GLY A 29 -2.33 -2.43 -1.45
C GLY A 29 -0.86 -2.59 -1.05
N CYS A 30 -0.58 -3.01 0.18
CA CYS A 30 0.77 -3.27 0.68
C CYS A 30 0.75 -4.23 1.87
N SER A 31 1.93 -4.72 2.27
CA SER A 31 2.03 -5.77 3.29
C SER A 31 1.91 -5.35 4.74
N THR A 32 1.95 -4.05 5.00
CA THR A 32 2.04 -3.52 6.36
C THR A 32 0.88 -2.55 6.61
N PRO A 33 -0.34 -3.06 6.91
CA PRO A 33 -1.54 -2.23 7.00
C PRO A 33 -1.48 -1.17 8.10
N CYS A 34 -0.66 -1.36 9.14
CA CYS A 34 -0.46 -0.36 10.19
C CYS A 34 0.42 0.83 9.78
N LEU A 35 1.00 0.79 8.59
CA LEU A 35 1.78 1.85 7.96
C LEU A 35 1.20 2.22 6.58
N ALA A 36 -0.08 1.93 6.34
CA ALA A 36 -0.71 2.10 5.05
C ALA A 36 -1.95 2.97 5.12
N LEU A 37 -2.23 3.70 4.05
CA LEU A 37 -3.55 4.29 3.82
C LEU A 37 -4.48 3.25 3.19
N TYR A 38 -5.71 3.20 3.70
CA TYR A 38 -6.80 2.51 3.04
C TYR A 38 -7.39 3.45 1.99
N LYS A 39 -7.34 3.04 0.72
CA LYS A 39 -7.99 3.77 -0.38
C LYS A 39 -9.35 3.11 -0.68
N PRO A 40 -10.39 3.90 -0.92
CA PRO A 40 -11.70 3.36 -1.29
C PRO A 40 -11.67 2.90 -2.74
N VAL A 41 -12.23 1.72 -2.98
CA VAL A 41 -12.43 1.12 -4.29
C VAL A 41 -13.92 0.77 -4.41
N TYR A 42 -14.48 1.13 -5.56
CA TYR A 42 -15.87 0.88 -5.91
C TYR A 42 -15.94 -0.09 -7.09
N PHE A 43 -17.13 -0.62 -7.37
CA PHE A 43 -17.38 -1.43 -8.57
C PHE A 43 -17.52 -0.55 -9.81
N THR A 44 -16.46 0.20 -10.11
CA THR A 44 -16.30 1.13 -11.24
C THR A 44 -14.99 0.79 -11.98
N ASP A 45 -14.44 1.73 -12.73
CA ASP A 45 -13.10 1.59 -13.31
C ASP A 45 -12.05 1.29 -12.23
N PRO A 46 -11.03 0.46 -12.55
CA PRO A 46 -9.99 0.10 -11.60
C PRO A 46 -9.10 1.31 -11.30
N TRP A 47 -8.96 1.60 -10.01
CA TRP A 47 -8.04 2.60 -9.48
C TRP A 47 -7.10 1.95 -8.48
N PRO A 48 -5.87 2.49 -8.29
CA PRO A 48 -4.95 1.97 -7.29
C PRO A 48 -5.64 1.80 -5.92
N PRO A 49 -5.35 0.72 -5.17
CA PRO A 49 -4.32 -0.29 -5.43
C PRO A 49 -4.77 -1.43 -6.38
N VAL A 50 -5.85 -1.27 -7.15
CA VAL A 50 -6.32 -2.27 -8.12
C VAL A 50 -5.81 -1.93 -9.52
N TYR A 51 -5.20 -2.93 -10.17
CA TYR A 51 -4.60 -2.81 -11.49
C TYR A 51 -5.03 -3.97 -12.37
N THR A 52 -5.15 -3.72 -13.67
CA THR A 52 -5.35 -4.75 -14.70
C THR A 52 -4.02 -5.33 -15.18
N ASP A 53 -2.95 -4.53 -15.15
CA ASP A 53 -1.60 -4.97 -15.46
C ASP A 53 -0.87 -5.45 -14.19
N SER A 54 -0.31 -6.66 -14.28
CA SER A 54 0.37 -7.29 -13.14
C SER A 54 1.71 -6.63 -12.80
N GLN A 55 2.43 -6.08 -13.78
CA GLN A 55 3.71 -5.41 -13.57
C GLN A 55 3.51 -4.06 -12.89
N GLU A 56 2.50 -3.30 -13.31
CA GLU A 56 2.10 -2.05 -12.63
C GLU A 56 1.68 -2.32 -11.17
N SER A 57 0.89 -3.37 -10.95
CA SER A 57 0.51 -3.81 -9.60
C SER A 57 1.73 -4.12 -8.73
N LEU A 58 2.69 -4.87 -9.29
CA LEU A 58 3.93 -5.22 -8.58
C LEU A 58 4.78 -3.98 -8.30
N ALA A 59 4.95 -3.08 -9.26
CA ALA A 59 5.71 -1.85 -9.07
C ALA A 59 5.11 -0.96 -7.98
N TYR A 60 3.78 -0.79 -8.00
CA TYR A 60 3.04 -0.06 -6.97
C TYR A 60 3.27 -0.67 -5.58
N TRP A 61 3.15 -1.99 -5.47
CA TRP A 61 3.33 -2.72 -4.22
C TRP A 61 4.78 -2.63 -3.71
N LEU A 62 5.76 -2.84 -4.59
CA LEU A 62 7.19 -2.78 -4.26
C LEU A 62 7.61 -1.40 -3.74
N LYS A 63 7.09 -0.32 -4.31
CA LYS A 63 7.38 1.04 -3.82
C LYS A 63 7.02 1.20 -2.34
N ARG A 64 5.83 0.71 -1.94
CA ARG A 64 5.36 0.71 -0.55
C ARG A 64 6.17 -0.22 0.34
N GLU A 65 6.61 -1.35 -0.19
CA GLU A 65 7.51 -2.26 0.53
C GLU A 65 8.87 -1.64 0.85
N TYR A 66 9.44 -0.86 -0.07
CA TYR A 66 10.69 -0.14 0.17
C TYR A 66 10.50 1.03 1.15
N LEU A 67 9.37 1.73 1.11
CA LEU A 67 9.03 2.75 2.10
C LEU A 67 9.00 2.17 3.53
N VAL A 68 8.32 1.01 3.69
CA VAL A 68 8.26 0.31 4.98
C VAL A 68 9.65 -0.09 5.45
N ARG A 69 10.53 -0.52 4.54
CA ARG A 69 11.92 -0.84 4.87
C ARG A 69 12.74 0.40 5.23
N ALA A 70 12.47 1.55 4.62
CA ALA A 70 13.09 2.82 5.01
C ALA A 70 12.71 3.23 6.45
N ILE A 71 11.45 2.98 6.86
CA ILE A 71 11.03 3.12 8.26
C ILE A 71 11.80 2.15 9.16
N TYR A 72 11.98 0.89 8.76
CA TYR A 72 12.72 -0.10 9.56
C TYR A 72 14.23 0.15 9.64
N ALA A 73 14.80 0.81 8.62
CA ALA A 73 16.17 1.31 8.64
C ALA A 73 16.35 2.56 9.52
N GLY A 74 15.25 3.14 10.03
CA GLY A 74 15.28 4.37 10.80
C GLY A 74 15.52 5.64 9.96
N LEU A 75 15.40 5.55 8.63
CA LEU A 75 15.52 6.71 7.74
C LEU A 75 14.28 7.62 7.80
N ILE A 76 13.13 7.05 8.14
CA ILE A 76 11.86 7.76 8.25
C ILE A 76 11.36 7.65 9.69
N ASP A 77 11.09 8.79 10.31
CA ASP A 77 10.47 8.82 11.64
C ASP A 77 9.04 8.26 11.58
N VAL A 78 8.85 7.13 12.25
CA VAL A 78 7.59 6.38 12.20
C VAL A 78 6.42 7.15 12.84
N ALA A 79 6.69 7.98 13.85
CA ALA A 79 5.65 8.74 14.53
C ALA A 79 5.11 9.86 13.62
N SER A 80 6.00 10.64 13.02
CA SER A 80 5.68 11.66 12.02
C SER A 80 4.96 11.07 10.82
N TYR A 81 5.46 9.96 10.26
CA TYR A 81 4.82 9.28 9.14
C TYR A 81 3.39 8.82 9.46
N ARG A 82 3.19 8.19 10.64
CA ARG A 82 1.86 7.79 11.12
C ARG A 82 0.92 8.97 11.31
N GLY A 83 1.44 10.11 11.76
CA GLY A 83 0.68 11.37 11.85
C GLY A 83 0.14 11.79 10.49
N LYS A 84 0.99 11.80 9.45
CA LYS A 84 0.59 12.14 8.08
C LYS A 84 -0.45 11.18 7.51
N ILE A 85 -0.24 9.86 7.67
CA ILE A 85 -1.24 8.85 7.27
C ILE A 85 -2.57 9.08 7.99
N ARG A 86 -2.55 9.30 9.31
CA ARG A 86 -3.78 9.46 10.08
C ARG A 86 -4.60 10.64 9.58
N LEU A 87 -3.97 11.79 9.34
CA LEU A 87 -4.64 12.99 8.83
C LEU A 87 -5.29 12.74 7.46
N LEU A 88 -4.57 12.10 6.53
CA LEU A 88 -5.13 11.75 5.23
C LEU A 88 -6.26 10.71 5.33
N GLN A 89 -6.12 9.71 6.21
CA GLN A 89 -7.16 8.69 6.41
C GLN A 89 -8.44 9.31 6.97
N GLU A 90 -8.34 10.21 7.94
CA GLU A 90 -9.48 10.95 8.51
C GLU A 90 -10.16 11.82 7.45
N GLN A 91 -9.37 12.44 6.56
CA GLN A 91 -9.90 13.16 5.40
C GLN A 91 -10.68 12.21 4.47
N PHE A 92 -10.11 11.06 4.09
CA PHE A 92 -10.77 10.12 3.17
C PHE A 92 -12.09 9.61 3.76
N VAL A 93 -12.10 9.22 5.04
CA VAL A 93 -13.31 8.73 5.71
C VAL A 93 -14.40 9.82 5.76
N ARG A 94 -14.02 11.08 6.02
CA ARG A 94 -14.98 12.19 6.04
C ARG A 94 -15.57 12.45 4.66
N GLU A 95 -14.72 12.55 3.63
CA GLU A 95 -15.16 12.83 2.26
C GLU A 95 -16.00 11.68 1.69
N GLU A 96 -15.66 10.42 1.99
CA GLU A 96 -16.47 9.26 1.61
C GLU A 96 -17.87 9.35 2.24
N LYS A 97 -17.94 9.64 3.54
CA LYS A 97 -19.21 9.79 4.24
C LYS A 97 -20.10 10.86 3.59
N GLU A 98 -19.54 12.00 3.20
CA GLU A 98 -20.25 13.06 2.50
C GLU A 98 -20.72 12.61 1.10
N LEU A 99 -19.86 11.91 0.36
CA LEU A 99 -20.18 11.34 -0.95
C LEU A 99 -21.34 10.33 -0.88
N LEU A 100 -21.32 9.44 0.11
CA LEU A 100 -22.38 8.44 0.33
C LEU A 100 -23.68 9.10 0.80
N ALA A 101 -23.62 10.12 1.65
CA ALA A 101 -24.79 10.81 2.18
C ALA A 101 -25.62 11.53 1.10
N ARG A 102 -24.96 12.02 0.04
CA ARG A 102 -25.61 12.65 -1.12
C ARG A 102 -25.88 11.70 -2.28
N GLU A 103 -25.70 10.39 -2.07
CA GLU A 103 -25.88 9.34 -3.08
C GLU A 103 -25.07 9.61 -4.35
N GLY A 104 -23.77 9.91 -4.18
CA GLY A 104 -22.85 10.21 -5.27
C GLY A 104 -22.87 9.17 -6.39
N SER A 105 -22.73 9.63 -7.62
CA SER A 105 -22.71 8.80 -8.82
C SER A 105 -21.44 7.95 -8.92
N ASN A 106 -21.48 6.90 -9.76
CA ASN A 106 -20.30 6.08 -10.06
C ASN A 106 -19.11 6.90 -10.57
N LYS A 107 -19.37 7.98 -11.32
CA LYS A 107 -18.31 8.87 -11.81
C LYS A 107 -17.64 9.62 -10.66
N GLU A 108 -18.41 10.10 -9.70
CA GLU A 108 -17.87 10.80 -8.53
C GLU A 108 -17.12 9.86 -7.60
N MET A 109 -17.59 8.62 -7.47
CA MET A 109 -16.88 7.54 -6.77
C MET A 109 -15.53 7.23 -7.41
N ALA A 110 -15.48 7.09 -8.74
CA ALA A 110 -14.23 6.87 -9.47
C ALA A 110 -13.24 8.01 -9.27
N LEU A 111 -13.69 9.27 -9.40
CA LEU A 111 -12.87 10.46 -9.15
C LEU A 111 -12.38 10.52 -7.70
N PHE A 112 -13.18 10.06 -6.74
CA PHE A 112 -12.80 10.00 -5.34
C PHE A 112 -11.75 8.92 -5.07
N SER A 113 -11.87 7.73 -5.66
CA SER A 113 -10.83 6.69 -5.63
C SER A 113 -9.52 7.16 -6.25
N GLU A 114 -9.58 7.80 -7.41
CA GLU A 114 -8.43 8.41 -8.07
C GLU A 114 -7.75 9.46 -7.16
N LYS A 115 -8.53 10.38 -6.59
CA LYS A 115 -8.04 11.41 -5.67
C LYS A 115 -7.31 10.79 -4.46
N CYS A 116 -7.91 9.79 -3.82
CA CYS A 116 -7.32 9.13 -2.65
C CYS A 116 -6.00 8.43 -3.01
N SER A 117 -5.97 7.78 -4.18
CA SER A 117 -4.78 7.12 -4.70
C SER A 117 -3.66 8.11 -4.99
N ARG A 118 -3.97 9.22 -5.67
CA ARG A 118 -3.00 10.29 -5.98
C ARG A 118 -2.42 10.92 -4.72
N LEU A 119 -3.26 11.23 -3.71
CA LEU A 119 -2.79 11.81 -2.45
C LEU A 119 -1.88 10.87 -1.65
N GLU A 120 -2.15 9.56 -1.68
CA GLU A 120 -1.21 8.59 -1.11
C GLU A 120 0.09 8.56 -1.90
N GLU A 121 0.03 8.50 -3.24
CA GLU A 121 1.22 8.46 -4.08
C GLU A 121 2.11 9.69 -3.85
N GLU A 122 1.52 10.89 -3.77
CA GLU A 122 2.23 12.14 -3.43
C GLU A 122 2.90 12.07 -2.04
N LEU A 123 2.24 11.48 -1.04
CA LEU A 123 2.84 11.26 0.27
C LEU A 123 4.03 10.30 0.18
N ILE A 124 3.92 9.21 -0.59
CA ILE A 124 4.99 8.23 -0.74
C ILE A 124 6.17 8.82 -1.54
N ASP A 125 5.88 9.59 -2.59
CA ASP A 125 6.87 10.32 -3.39
C ASP A 125 7.69 11.30 -2.55
N SER A 126 7.09 11.86 -1.49
CA SER A 126 7.82 12.72 -0.55
C SER A 126 8.95 12.00 0.21
N TYR A 127 9.01 10.66 0.16
CA TYR A 127 10.06 9.82 0.76
C TYR A 127 10.88 9.06 -0.28
N GLN A 128 10.87 9.51 -1.54
CA GLN A 128 11.55 8.81 -2.63
C GLN A 128 13.06 8.68 -2.39
N GLU A 129 13.70 9.67 -1.75
CA GLU A 129 15.12 9.62 -1.43
C GLU A 129 15.44 8.48 -0.45
N GLU A 130 14.66 8.33 0.61
CA GLU A 130 14.83 7.26 1.61
C GLU A 130 14.50 5.88 1.03
N ILE A 131 13.50 5.80 0.15
CA ILE A 131 13.14 4.60 -0.60
C ILE A 131 14.34 4.13 -1.45
N GLU A 132 14.95 5.03 -2.23
CA GLU A 132 16.08 4.66 -3.09
C GLU A 132 17.34 4.32 -2.29
N LYS A 133 17.61 5.02 -1.17
CA LYS A 133 18.72 4.66 -0.26
C LYS A 133 18.65 3.20 0.20
N VAL A 134 17.46 2.70 0.52
CA VAL A 134 17.26 1.30 0.90
C VAL A 134 17.42 0.36 -0.30
N ARG A 135 16.92 0.76 -1.48
CA ARG A 135 16.99 -0.06 -2.69
C ARG A 135 18.42 -0.24 -3.17
N GLU A 136 19.22 0.82 -3.16
CA GLU A 136 20.63 0.83 -3.57
C GLU A 136 21.55 0.20 -2.53
N ASN A 137 21.24 0.37 -1.24
CA ASN A 137 22.06 -0.16 -0.15
C ASN A 137 21.24 -0.94 0.89
N PRO A 138 20.86 -2.20 0.61
CA PRO A 138 20.15 -3.05 1.57
C PRO A 138 20.93 -3.36 2.86
N GLU A 139 22.23 -3.06 2.93
CA GLU A 139 23.06 -3.32 4.11
C GLU A 139 22.66 -2.45 5.30
N ILE A 140 22.02 -1.29 5.06
CA ILE A 140 21.50 -0.43 6.13
C ILE A 140 20.35 -1.07 6.91
N LEU A 141 19.72 -2.10 6.34
CA LEU A 141 18.63 -2.82 7.00
C LEU A 141 19.15 -3.74 8.09
N PRO A 142 18.37 -3.92 9.18
CA PRO A 142 18.62 -5.00 10.15
C PRO A 142 18.74 -6.36 9.44
N LYS A 143 19.58 -7.26 9.98
CA LYS A 143 19.92 -8.57 9.37
C LYS A 143 18.72 -9.34 8.81
N MET A 144 17.62 -9.38 9.57
CA MET A 144 16.39 -10.06 9.15
C MET A 144 15.80 -9.41 7.88
N TRP A 145 15.66 -8.09 7.87
CA TRP A 145 15.10 -7.34 6.76
C TRP A 145 15.99 -7.35 5.52
N ARG A 146 17.32 -7.33 5.70
CA ARG A 146 18.27 -7.51 4.61
C ARG A 146 18.04 -8.83 3.85
N LYS A 147 17.83 -9.93 4.58
CA LYS A 147 17.50 -11.24 3.99
C LYS A 147 16.20 -11.22 3.20
N TYR A 148 15.15 -10.56 3.71
CA TYR A 148 13.86 -10.50 3.00
C TYR A 148 13.88 -9.53 1.81
N THR A 149 14.69 -8.48 1.88
CA THR A 149 14.87 -7.55 0.77
C THR A 149 15.66 -8.16 -0.38
N SER A 150 16.60 -9.08 -0.12
CA SER A 150 17.42 -9.68 -1.18
C SER A 150 16.64 -10.52 -2.20
N SER A 151 15.46 -11.03 -1.83
CA SER A 151 14.53 -11.75 -2.70
C SER A 151 13.29 -10.93 -3.08
N LEU A 152 13.16 -9.68 -2.61
CA LEU A 152 11.98 -8.87 -2.82
C LEU A 152 11.78 -8.56 -4.32
N GLY A 153 10.60 -8.85 -4.84
CA GLY A 153 10.25 -8.58 -6.24
C GLY A 153 10.91 -9.49 -7.27
N LYS A 154 11.74 -10.46 -6.85
CA LYS A 154 12.38 -11.40 -7.78
C LYS A 154 11.44 -12.54 -8.14
N ASN A 155 11.39 -12.88 -9.43
CA ASN A 155 10.68 -14.05 -9.98
C ASN A 155 9.21 -14.18 -9.55
N VAL A 156 8.53 -13.05 -9.24
CA VAL A 156 7.15 -13.04 -8.73
C VAL A 156 6.16 -13.73 -9.67
N PHE A 157 6.37 -13.59 -10.98
CA PHE A 157 5.51 -14.16 -12.02
C PHE A 157 5.97 -15.52 -12.54
N ALA A 158 7.06 -16.08 -12.02
CA ALA A 158 7.46 -17.43 -12.38
C ALA A 158 6.34 -18.41 -12.01
N ARG A 159 6.15 -19.47 -12.80
CA ARG A 159 5.06 -20.44 -12.57
C ARG A 159 5.54 -21.61 -11.72
N ASP A 160 6.79 -22.01 -11.91
CA ASP A 160 7.41 -23.09 -11.16
C ASP A 160 7.95 -22.61 -9.82
N LEU A 161 7.79 -23.45 -8.80
CA LEU A 161 8.21 -23.11 -7.44
C LEU A 161 9.72 -22.91 -7.36
N GLN A 162 10.51 -23.71 -8.07
CA GLN A 162 11.98 -23.62 -8.08
C GLN A 162 12.45 -22.26 -8.62
N ASP A 163 11.86 -21.82 -9.73
CA ASP A 163 12.11 -20.52 -10.33
C ASP A 163 11.72 -19.37 -9.38
N ARG A 164 10.57 -19.50 -8.67
CA ARG A 164 10.13 -18.49 -7.69
C ARG A 164 11.08 -18.34 -6.51
N ILE A 165 11.59 -19.45 -5.98
CA ILE A 165 12.47 -19.43 -4.79
C ILE A 165 13.95 -19.25 -5.15
N GLY A 166 14.29 -19.26 -6.44
CA GLY A 166 15.66 -19.10 -6.94
C GLY A 166 16.58 -20.22 -6.48
N LYS A 167 16.08 -21.46 -6.41
CA LYS A 167 16.84 -22.66 -6.06
C LYS A 167 17.01 -23.59 -7.26
#